data_AF-A0A2A3ALS2-F1
#
_entry.id   AF-A0A2A3ALS2-F1
#
_cell.length_a   1.000
_cell.length_b   1.000
_cell.length_c   1.000
_cell.angle_alpha   90.00
_cell.angle_beta   90.00
_cell.angle_gamma   90.00
#
_symmetry.space_group_name_H-M   'P 1'
#
loop_
_entity.id
_entity.type
_entity.pdbx_description
1 polymer ?
#
loop_
_entity_poly.entity_id
_entity_poly.type
_entity_poly.pdbx_seq_one_letter_code
_entity_poly.pdbx_strand_id
1 'polypeptide(L)' 'MTTLTYLIPVALFLGALGLSGFLWALRSGQYEDLDGAAERILIEPDDRPEQTVQGALIATKIPAQLFGVPADQC' A
#
# COMPACT_ATOMS: atom_id res chain seq x y z
N MET A 1 27.10 -27.72 -21.33
CA MET A 1 26.88 -27.80 -19.87
C MET A 1 27.42 -26.53 -19.22
N THR A 2 26.74 -25.40 -19.42
CA THR A 2 27.24 -24.07 -18.98
C THR A 2 26.10 -23.14 -18.58
N THR A 3 24.95 -23.24 -19.26
CA THR A 3 23.77 -22.41 -18.99
C THR A 3 23.27 -22.54 -17.56
N LEU A 4 23.15 -23.76 -17.03
CA LEU A 4 22.65 -24.03 -15.68
C LEU A 4 23.52 -23.35 -14.60
N THR A 5 24.83 -23.27 -14.83
CA THR A 5 25.80 -22.59 -13.94
C THR A 5 25.56 -21.09 -13.81
N TYR A 6 24.98 -20.44 -14.82
CA TYR A 6 24.61 -19.02 -14.76
C TYR A 6 23.16 -18.82 -14.30
N LEU A 7 22.25 -19.73 -14.63
CA LEU A 7 20.83 -19.61 -14.28
C LEU A 7 20.58 -19.76 -12.77
N ILE A 8 21.29 -20.67 -12.09
CA ILE A 8 21.18 -20.83 -10.64
C ILE A 8 21.49 -19.54 -9.87
N PRO A 9 22.69 -18.92 -10.03
CA PRO A 9 23.03 -17.74 -9.25
C PRO A 9 22.15 -16.54 -9.60
N VAL A 10 21.74 -16.39 -10.86
CA VAL A 10 20.82 -15.31 -11.27
C VAL A 10 19.45 -15.48 -10.61
N ALA A 11 18.90 -16.70 -10.60
CA ALA A 11 17.61 -16.96 -9.94
C ALA A 11 17.68 -16.74 -8.43
N LEU A 12 18.75 -17.19 -7.77
CA LEU A 12 18.96 -16.97 -6.34
C LEU A 12 19.13 -15.48 -6.01
N PHE A 13 19.86 -14.74 -6.85
CA PHE A 13 20.05 -13.31 -6.67
C PHE A 13 18.72 -12.54 -6.81
N LEU A 14 17.95 -12.83 -7.86
CA LEU A 14 16.63 -12.22 -8.04
C LEU A 14 15.66 -12.58 -6.91
N GLY A 15 15.68 -13.84 -6.45
CA GLY A 15 14.89 -14.27 -5.30
C GLY A 15 15.30 -13.57 -4.00
N ALA A 16 16.60 -13.44 -3.74
CA ALA A 16 17.12 -12.76 -2.58
C ALA A 16 16.79 -11.25 -2.59
N LEU A 17 16.94 -10.58 -3.73
CA LEU A 17 16.56 -9.17 -3.88
C LEU A 17 15.06 -8.96 -3.62
N GLY A 18 14.21 -9.81 -4.18
CA GLY A 18 12.76 -9.77 -3.93
C GLY A 18 12.42 -10.00 -2.46
N LEU A 19 13.05 -11.00 -1.84
CA LEU A 19 12.84 -11.30 -0.41
C LEU A 19 13.33 -10.17 0.49
N SER A 20 14.49 -9.57 0.20
CA SER A 20 15.00 -8.41 0.94
C SER A 20 14.07 -7.20 0.82
N GLY A 21 13.54 -6.93 -0.38
CA GLY A 21 12.55 -5.87 -0.58
C GLY A 21 11.24 -6.14 0.18
N PHE A 22 10.77 -7.39 0.17
CA PHE A 22 9.59 -7.81 0.91
C PHE A 22 9.76 -7.66 2.44
N LEU A 23 10.89 -8.12 2.98
CA LEU A 23 11.20 -7.96 4.41
C LEU A 23 11.37 -6.49 4.81
N TRP A 24 11.91 -5.65 3.91
CA TRP A 24 11.97 -4.21 4.14
C TRP A 24 10.58 -3.57 4.15
N ALA A 25 9.67 -3.98 3.24
CA ALA A 25 8.30 -3.48 3.23
C ALA A 25 7.52 -3.85 4.50
N LEU A 26 7.70 -5.08 5.02
CA LEU A 26 7.15 -5.48 6.32
C LEU A 26 7.76 -4.66 7.47
N ARG A 27 9.07 -4.42 7.45
CA ARG A 27 9.78 -3.61 8.46
C ARG A 27 9.31 -2.15 8.46
N SER A 28 8.93 -1.61 7.30
CA SER A 28 8.47 -0.23 7.12
C SER A 28 7.04 0.04 7.63
N GLY A 29 6.34 -0.95 8.19
CA GLY A 29 5.08 -0.74 8.91
C GLY A 29 3.87 -0.33 8.05
N GLN A 30 4.00 -0.32 6.73
CA GLN A 30 2.91 0.02 5.78
C GLN A 30 1.79 -1.03 5.71
N TYR A 31 1.93 -2.17 6.39
CA TYR A 31 0.92 -3.23 6.45
C TYR A 31 -0.10 -3.04 7.58
N GLU A 32 0.17 -2.17 8.56
CA GLU A 32 -0.75 -1.87 9.67
C GLU A 32 -2.09 -1.27 9.16
N ASP A 33 -2.06 -0.55 8.04
CA ASP A 33 -3.27 0.02 7.41
C ASP A 33 -4.12 -1.03 6.69
N LEU A 34 -3.49 -2.09 6.13
CA LEU A 34 -4.21 -3.20 5.51
C LEU A 34 -4.90 -4.08 6.56
N ASP A 35 -4.27 -4.31 7.72
CA ASP A 35 -4.90 -5.00 8.85
C ASP A 35 -6.11 -4.20 9.37
N GLY A 36 -6.03 -2.87 9.42
CA GLY A 36 -7.16 -2.00 9.78
C GLY A 36 -8.32 -1.96 8.77
N ALA A 37 -8.03 -2.11 7.47
CA ALA A 37 -9.06 -2.20 6.43
C ALA A 37 -9.72 -3.59 6.36
N ALA A 38 -8.95 -4.65 6.58
CA ALA A 38 -9.46 -6.03 6.64
C ALA A 38 -10.36 -6.26 7.86
N GLU A 39 -10.03 -5.67 9.01
CA GLU A 39 -10.89 -5.73 10.21
C GLU A 39 -12.28 -5.14 9.96
N ARG A 40 -12.36 -4.06 9.17
CA ARG A 40 -13.64 -3.40 8.84
C ARG A 40 -14.50 -4.21 7.87
N ILE A 41 -13.91 -5.03 6.99
CA ILE A 41 -14.70 -5.85 6.04
C ILE A 41 -15.31 -7.09 6.72
N LEU A 42 -14.68 -7.60 7.79
CA LEU A 42 -15.09 -8.82 8.49
C LEU A 42 -15.99 -8.54 9.70
N ILE A 43 -15.89 -7.35 10.32
CA ILE A 43 -16.69 -6.92 11.46
C ILE A 43 -17.67 -5.80 11.07
N GLU A 44 -18.14 -5.75 9.82
CA GLU A 44 -19.35 -5.00 9.50
C GLU A 44 -20.55 -5.92 9.77
N PRO A 45 -21.19 -5.86 10.97
CA PRO A 45 -22.57 -6.29 11.07
C PRO A 45 -23.37 -5.43 10.08
N ASP A 46 -24.29 -6.09 9.39
CA ASP A 46 -25.21 -5.55 8.38
C ASP A 46 -26.15 -4.47 8.98
N ASP A 47 -25.58 -3.35 9.42
CA ASP A 47 -26.28 -2.22 10.05
C ASP A 47 -25.60 -0.92 9.58
N ARG A 48 -25.63 -0.67 8.27
CA ARG A 48 -25.46 0.70 7.75
C ARG A 48 -26.81 1.26 7.33
N PRO A 49 -27.38 2.24 8.07
CA PRO A 49 -28.37 3.11 7.45
C PRO A 49 -27.66 3.84 6.30
N GLU A 50 -28.29 3.87 5.14
CA GLU A 50 -27.81 4.59 3.97
C GLU A 50 -27.42 6.03 4.35
N GLN A 51 -26.12 6.29 4.46
CA GLN A 51 -25.60 7.65 4.46
C GLN A 51 -25.64 8.15 3.03
N THR A 52 -26.86 8.46 2.61
CA THR A 52 -27.16 9.55 1.69
C THR A 52 -26.58 10.82 2.30
N VAL A 53 -25.28 11.04 2.11
CA VAL A 53 -24.61 12.30 2.41
C VAL A 53 -23.79 12.68 1.18
N GLN A 54 -24.39 13.59 0.41
CA GLN A 54 -23.67 14.68 -0.24
C GLN A 54 -22.67 14.34 -1.37
N GLY A 55 -23.17 13.68 -2.42
CA GLY A 55 -22.78 14.01 -3.81
C GLY A 55 -23.23 15.42 -4.26
N ALA A 56 -23.65 16.28 -3.32
CA ALA A 56 -24.25 17.58 -3.55
C ALA A 56 -23.68 18.66 -2.60
N LEU A 57 -22.44 18.50 -2.10
CA LEU A 57 -21.67 19.62 -1.56
C LEU A 57 -20.78 20.23 -2.66
N ILE A 58 -21.46 20.81 -3.64
CA ILE A 58 -21.24 22.20 -4.06
C ILE A 58 -19.81 22.77 -3.93
N ALA A 59 -19.13 22.82 -5.07
CA ALA A 59 -18.80 24.11 -5.69
C ALA A 59 -18.06 25.15 -4.82
N THR A 60 -17.20 24.74 -3.89
CA THR A 60 -16.27 25.67 -3.23
C THR A 60 -14.84 25.14 -3.34
N LYS A 61 -14.15 25.65 -4.36
CA LYS A 61 -12.72 25.99 -4.30
C LYS A 61 -11.76 24.80 -4.24
N ILE A 62 -11.41 24.29 -5.43
CA ILE A 62 -10.14 23.61 -5.68
C ILE A 62 -9.04 24.68 -5.67
N PRO A 63 -8.06 24.67 -4.75
CA PRO A 63 -6.75 25.22 -5.02
C PRO A 63 -5.81 24.10 -5.45
N ALA A 64 -5.21 24.28 -6.62
CA ALA A 64 -4.18 23.44 -7.22
C ALA A 64 -2.85 23.48 -6.44
N GLN A 65 -2.84 23.10 -5.16
CA GLN A 65 -1.65 23.15 -4.29
C GLN A 65 -1.63 21.98 -3.30
N LEU A 66 -1.40 20.75 -3.75
CA LEU A 66 -0.74 19.74 -2.91
C LEU A 66 -0.04 18.65 -3.73
N PHE A 67 0.50 19.03 -4.90
CA PHE A 67 1.53 18.26 -5.60
C PHE A 67 2.87 18.83 -5.11
N GLY A 68 3.41 18.35 -3.98
CA GLY A 68 4.59 18.96 -3.39
C GLY A 68 5.01 18.43 -2.02
N VAL A 69 5.69 17.28 -2.04
CA VAL A 69 6.54 16.72 -0.97
C VAL A 69 7.47 17.79 -0.35
N PRO A 70 7.65 17.81 0.98
CA PRO A 70 9.00 17.71 1.55
C PRO A 70 9.11 16.75 2.75
N ALA A 71 10.36 16.41 3.06
CA ALA A 71 10.83 15.15 3.63
C ALA A 71 11.31 15.25 5.09
N ASP A 72 10.65 16.05 5.94
CA ASP A 72 11.25 16.44 7.23
C ASP A 72 10.28 16.75 8.39
N GLN A 73 8.99 16.40 8.33
CA GLN A 73 8.04 16.76 9.40
C GLN A 73 7.52 15.56 10.22
N CYS A 74 8.39 15.08 11.13
CA CYS A 74 8.18 14.29 12.35
C CYS A 74 7.78 12.81 12.26
#